data_AF-A0A3M8PBP7-F1
#
_entry.id   AF-A0A3M8PBP7-F1
#
_cell.length_a   1.000
_cell.length_b   1.000
_cell.length_c   1.000
_cell.angle_alpha   90.00
_cell.angle_beta   90.00
_cell.angle_gamma   90.00
#
_symmetry.space_group_name_H-M   'P 1'
#
loop_
_entity.id
_entity.type
_entity.pdbx_description
1 polymer ?
#
loop_
_entity_poly.entity_id
_entity_poly.type
_entity_poly.pdbx_seq_one_letter_code
_entity_poly.pdbx_strand_id
1 'polypeptide(L)'
;MGTILPLIIVAVAIFVGVASKKYYDKPHIVNFSISAMMLLLVIQTFQMQPLNGLGITAIITCSIAFVIQFYLGFRNIRANA
;
A
#
# COMPACT_ATOMS: atom_id res chain seq x y z
N MET A 1 11.61 12.62 -16.36
CA MET A 1 11.32 12.33 -14.93
C MET A 1 9.92 11.70 -14.77
N GLY A 2 9.56 10.67 -15.54
CA GLY A 2 8.13 10.31 -15.73
C GLY A 2 7.72 8.84 -15.57
N THR A 3 8.63 7.90 -15.28
CA THR A 3 8.31 6.46 -15.37
C THR A 3 8.87 5.58 -14.24
N ILE A 4 9.77 6.08 -13.40
CA ILE A 4 10.42 5.24 -12.37
C ILE A 4 9.47 4.94 -11.20
N LEU A 5 8.74 5.95 -10.73
CA LEU A 5 7.79 5.80 -9.63
C LEU A 5 6.64 4.81 -9.93
N PRO A 6 5.95 4.87 -11.08
CA PRO A 6 4.96 3.85 -11.43
C PRO A 6 5.57 2.45 -11.54
N LEU A 7 6.79 2.33 -12.07
CA LEU A 7 7.47 1.05 -12.22
C LEU A 7 7.78 0.42 -10.85
N ILE A 8 8.22 1.23 -9.88
CA ILE A 8 8.45 0.80 -8.50
C ILE A 8 7.14 0.34 -7.86
N ILE A 9 6.04 1.06 -8.10
CA ILE A 9 4.72 0.69 -7.56
C ILE A 9 4.25 -0.65 -8.10
N VAL A 10 4.41 -0.90 -9.40
CA VAL A 10 4.08 -2.20 -10.02
C VAL A 10 4.97 -3.31 -9.45
N ALA A 11 6.28 -3.07 -9.29
CA ALA A 11 7.18 -4.05 -8.69
C ALA A 11 6.79 -4.39 -7.24
N VAL A 12 6.43 -3.37 -6.44
CA VAL A 12 5.95 -3.55 -5.07
C VAL A 12 4.57 -4.24 -5.05
N ALA A 13 3.68 -3.96 -6.01
CA ALA A 13 2.39 -4.64 -6.14
C ALA A 13 2.55 -6.14 -6.38
N ILE A 14 3.47 -6.52 -7.27
CA ILE A 14 3.81 -7.91 -7.55
C ILE A 14 4.39 -8.55 -6.30
N PHE A 15 5.30 -7.86 -5.60
CA PHE A 15 5.88 -8.35 -4.35
C PHE A 15 4.82 -8.57 -3.28
N VAL A 16 3.85 -7.65 -3.13
CA VAL A 16 2.71 -7.79 -2.23
C VAL A 16 1.85 -9.00 -2.60
N GLY A 17 1.58 -9.23 -3.88
CA GLY A 17 0.83 -10.40 -4.35
C GLY A 17 1.54 -11.72 -4.04
N VAL A 18 2.86 -11.77 -4.27
CA VAL A 18 3.69 -12.94 -3.96
C VAL A 18 3.81 -13.14 -2.44
N ALA A 19 4.02 -12.07 -1.69
CA ALA A 19 4.10 -12.10 -0.23
C ALA A 19 2.77 -12.53 0.39
N SER A 20 1.63 -12.07 -0.15
CA SER A 20 0.30 -12.50 0.26
C SER A 20 0.12 -14.00 0.07
N LYS A 21 0.59 -14.56 -1.07
CA LYS A 21 0.49 -16.00 -1.34
C LYS A 21 1.44 -16.85 -0.49
N LYS A 22 2.64 -16.35 -0.17
CA LYS A 22 3.69 -17.10 0.54
C LYS A 22 3.63 -16.96 2.06
N TYR A 23 3.16 -15.81 2.55
CA TYR A 23 3.09 -15.48 3.97
C TYR A 23 1.64 -15.31 4.43
N TYR A 24 0.68 -16.02 3.82
CA TYR A 24 -0.72 -16.00 4.23
C TYR A 24 -0.89 -16.42 5.70
N ASP A 25 -0.05 -17.35 6.17
CA ASP A 25 0.08 -17.77 7.59
C ASP A 25 0.60 -16.65 8.52
N LYS A 26 1.23 -15.61 7.97
CA LYS A 26 1.82 -14.49 8.71
C LYS A 26 1.23 -13.16 8.22
N PRO A 27 -0.03 -12.86 8.61
CA PRO A 27 -0.75 -11.69 8.12
C PRO A 27 -0.05 -10.35 8.40
N HIS A 28 0.85 -10.28 9.39
CA HIS A 28 1.65 -9.09 9.68
C HIS A 28 2.58 -8.68 8.52
N ILE A 29 3.27 -9.64 7.88
CA ILE A 29 4.22 -9.34 6.78
C ILE A 29 3.44 -8.86 5.56
N VAL A 30 2.31 -9.49 5.28
CA VAL A 30 1.43 -9.14 4.17
C VAL A 30 0.85 -7.73 4.39
N ASN A 31 0.32 -7.46 5.58
CA ASN A 31 -0.32 -6.19 5.90
C ASN A 31 0.68 -5.02 5.94
N PHE A 32 1.92 -5.25 6.37
CA PHE A 32 3.01 -4.28 6.25
C PHE A 32 3.36 -3.98 4.79
N SER A 33 3.42 -5.02 3.94
CA SER A 33 3.73 -4.87 2.51
C SER A 33 2.64 -4.09 1.78
N ILE A 34 1.37 -4.35 2.07
CA ILE A 34 0.25 -3.59 1.48
C ILE A 34 0.30 -2.12 1.96
N SER A 35 0.68 -1.86 3.22
CA SER A 35 0.76 -0.49 3.75
C SER A 35 1.85 0.31 3.04
N ALA A 36 3.01 -0.31 2.77
CA ALA A 36 4.08 0.28 1.96
C ALA A 36 3.63 0.56 0.51
N MET A 37 2.85 -0.34 -0.08
CA MET A 37 2.28 -0.14 -1.42
C MET A 37 1.28 1.03 -1.45
N MET A 38 0.41 1.13 -0.45
CA MET A 38 -0.53 2.25 -0.29
C MET A 38 0.18 3.59 -0.12
N LEU A 39 1.29 3.62 0.62
CA LEU A 39 2.09 4.84 0.79
C LEU A 39 2.69 5.32 -0.55
N LEU A 40 3.24 4.40 -1.35
CA LEU A 40 3.79 4.73 -2.66
C LEU A 40 2.72 5.25 -3.63
N LEU A 41 1.52 4.67 -3.60
CA LEU A 41 0.38 5.13 -4.40
C LEU A 41 -0.07 6.54 -4.01
N VAL A 42 -0.10 6.86 -2.72
CA VAL A 42 -0.42 8.22 -2.25
C VAL A 42 0.61 9.23 -2.77
N ILE A 43 1.90 8.93 -2.63
CA ILE A 43 3.00 9.79 -3.14
C ILE A 43 2.88 9.99 -4.64
N GLN A 44 2.61 8.91 -5.39
CA GLN A 44 2.40 8.99 -6.83
C GLN A 44 1.19 9.85 -7.19
N THR A 45 0.09 9.74 -6.44
CA THR A 45 -1.13 10.49 -6.74
C THR A 45 -0.93 11.98 -6.50
N PHE A 46 -0.14 12.38 -5.49
CA PHE A 46 0.29 13.78 -5.31
C PHE A 46 1.11 14.33 -6.49
N GLN A 47 1.89 13.48 -7.18
CA GLN A 47 2.66 13.90 -8.35
C GLN A 47 1.83 13.98 -9.64
N MET A 48 0.69 13.29 -9.71
CA MET A 48 -0.24 13.35 -10.84
C MET A 48 -1.25 14.50 -10.67
N GLN A 49 -0.77 15.74 -10.63
CA GLN A 49 -1.66 16.91 -10.81
C GLN A 49 -1.81 17.20 -12.32
N PRO A 50 -3.02 17.47 -12.83
CA PRO A 50 -4.28 17.69 -12.12
C PRO A 50 -4.99 16.39 -11.74
N LEU A 51 -5.48 16.34 -10.51
CA LEU A 51 -6.20 15.20 -9.96
C LEU A 51 -7.60 15.13 -10.58
N ASN A 52 -7.81 14.22 -11.53
CA ASN A 52 -9.13 13.93 -12.05
C ASN A 52 -9.98 13.25 -10.95
N GLY A 53 -11.32 13.19 -11.10
CA GLY A 53 -12.21 12.62 -10.05
C GLY A 53 -11.78 11.22 -9.57
N LEU A 54 -11.21 10.42 -10.48
CA LEU A 54 -10.64 9.09 -10.22
C LEU A 54 -9.42 9.14 -9.27
N GLY A 55 -8.57 10.15 -9.38
CA GLY A 55 -7.41 10.35 -8.50
C GLY A 55 -7.83 10.79 -7.09
N ILE A 56 -8.88 11.61 -6.97
CA ILE A 56 -9.44 11.97 -5.66
C ILE A 56 -10.01 10.73 -4.96
N THR A 57 -10.79 9.91 -5.67
CA THR A 57 -11.32 8.65 -5.13
C THR A 57 -10.19 7.71 -4.71
N ALA A 58 -9.14 7.57 -5.53
CA ALA A 58 -7.99 6.73 -5.22
C ALA A 58 -7.25 7.18 -3.95
N ILE A 59 -7.04 8.49 -3.76
CA ILE A 59 -6.44 9.02 -2.51
C ILE A 59 -7.30 8.68 -1.30
N ILE A 60 -8.62 8.93 -1.38
CA ILE A 60 -9.53 8.70 -0.26
C ILE A 60 -9.54 7.21 0.11
N THR A 61 -9.68 6.33 -0.87
CA THR A 61 -9.66 4.88 -0.65
C THR A 61 -8.31 4.39 -0.13
N CYS A 62 -7.18 4.87 -0.70
CA CYS A 62 -5.85 4.52 -0.22
C CYS A 62 -5.61 4.98 1.21
N SER A 63 -6.08 6.18 1.56
CA SER A 63 -5.92 6.74 2.90
C SER A 63 -6.68 5.92 3.96
N ILE A 64 -7.94 5.54 3.67
CA ILE A 64 -8.73 4.66 4.57
C ILE A 64 -8.07 3.29 4.70
N ALA A 65 -7.67 2.69 3.58
CA ALA A 65 -7.03 1.38 3.58
C ALA A 65 -5.68 1.39 4.31
N PHE A 66 -4.91 2.47 4.18
CA PHE A 66 -3.66 2.67 4.91
C PHE A 66 -3.89 2.69 6.43
N VAL A 67 -4.91 3.40 6.92
CA VAL A 67 -5.24 3.43 8.36
C VAL A 67 -5.62 2.05 8.89
N ILE A 68 -6.44 1.30 8.15
CA ILE A 68 -6.86 -0.06 8.53
C ILE A 68 -5.66 -1.01 8.57
N GLN A 69 -4.80 -0.97 7.54
CA GLN A 69 -3.60 -1.79 7.47
C GLN A 69 -2.59 -1.39 8.54
N PHE A 70 -2.43 -0.10 8.82
CA PHE A 70 -1.58 0.37 9.90
C PHE A 70 -2.09 -0.11 11.26
N TYR A 71 -3.38 0.03 11.54
CA TYR A 71 -3.99 -0.43 12.80
C TYR A 71 -3.86 -1.94 12.98
N LEU A 72 -4.20 -2.73 11.95
CA LEU A 72 -4.05 -4.19 11.99
C LEU A 72 -2.59 -4.61 12.12
N GLY A 73 -1.66 -3.91 11.46
CA GLY A 73 -0.22 -4.14 11.60
C GLY A 73 0.25 -3.90 13.03
N PHE A 74 -0.15 -2.78 13.64
CA PHE A 74 0.21 -2.40 15.00
C PHE A 74 -0.39 -3.36 16.05
N ARG A 75 -1.66 -3.75 15.89
CA ARG A 75 -2.31 -4.74 16.76
C ARG A 75 -1.61 -6.10 16.69
N ASN A 76 -1.17 -6.52 15.50
CA ASN A 76 -0.54 -7.83 15.32
C ASN A 76 0.88 -7.89 15.88
N ILE A 77 1.63 -6.78 15.86
CA ILE A 77 2.92 -6.67 16.57
C ILE A 77 2.72 -6.83 18.07
N ARG A 78 1.66 -6.21 18.63
CA ARG A 78 1.37 -6.26 20.07
C ARG A 78 0.78 -7.59 20.54
N ALA A 79 0.17 -8.37 19.65
CA ALA A 79 -0.44 -9.67 19.96
C ALA A 79 0.54 -10.85 19.84
N ASN A 80 1.65 -10.68 19.11
CA ASN A 80 2.72 -11.68 18.95
C ASN A 80 4.05 -11.27 19.62
N ALA A 81 4.04 -10.20 20.43
CA ALA A 81 5.15 -9.81 21.33
C ALA A 81 4.82 -10.26 22.75
#